data_AF-A0A1Y3R6R1-F1
#
_entry.id   AF-A0A1Y3R6R1-F1
#
_cell.length_a   1.000
_cell.length_b   1.000
_cell.length_c   1.000
_cell.angle_alpha   90.00
_cell.angle_beta   90.00
_cell.angle_gamma   90.00
#
_symmetry.space_group_name_H-M   'P 1'
#
loop_
_entity.id
_entity.type
_entity.pdbx_description
1 polymer ?
#
loop_
_entity_poly.entity_id
_entity_poly.type
_entity_poly.pdbx_seq_one_letter_code
_entity_poly.pdbx_strand_id
1 'polypeptide(L)'
;MKLTTLFMLAITSAITLVGCSDNDDPKNPVAVTGVTLNTSSLSLHKGESETLTATVKPENAEDKTVTWSSSDITCVSVDNTGKVTAIAIGKATVTAEAGQKSATCLITVTGIPVESVTLDKETHEMQVGETVTLKATVLPDNTDDKIITWTSSKTDVATVNDGTVSAVAAGKTVITAKAGEKTATCEITVTARPSTPAIGDYYYSDGSYSSALETGKDPIGIIFWVGDPTKDDAILRQEHPGCTHGLVVALHETDSPWQAYYSDYDATVSAWLGNNLTGYTSLLAGYKMDDNLNKMLGYNNTKAIEAFNADEANEWWEVEIATYVQEYRDKTKAPENSSDWYAPSVKELSLLCTGVFDGNIDDLGYEDEPDTANSLAINERLATIGSASQLSNITYWTASEEDGRTAKIINFKSGIVASSNKGNDSNLIRCILAF
;
A
#
# COMPACT_ATOMS: atom_id res chain seq x y z
N MET A 1 -32.53 51.03 70.95
CA MET A 1 -33.33 49.86 71.34
C MET A 1 -32.39 48.92 72.09
N LYS A 2 -32.31 49.06 73.43
CA LYS A 2 -32.69 48.03 74.44
C LYS A 2 -31.90 46.71 74.27
N LEU A 3 -31.18 46.13 75.23
CA LEU A 3 -31.25 46.21 76.70
C LEU A 3 -30.01 45.50 77.33
N THR A 4 -29.58 46.01 78.49
CA THR A 4 -28.81 45.47 79.66
C THR A 4 -28.59 43.94 79.79
N THR A 5 -27.62 43.39 80.56
CA THR A 5 -27.46 43.43 82.04
C THR A 5 -26.20 42.64 82.47
N LEU A 6 -25.18 43.26 83.07
CA LEU A 6 -24.67 43.17 84.47
C LEU A 6 -24.94 41.87 85.28
N PHE A 7 -23.89 41.24 85.83
CA PHE A 7 -23.93 40.71 87.20
C PHE A 7 -22.52 40.67 87.81
N MET A 8 -22.38 41.36 88.94
CA MET A 8 -21.21 41.45 89.81
C MET A 8 -21.49 40.54 91.01
N LEU A 9 -20.52 39.75 91.47
CA LEU A 9 -20.58 39.16 92.80
C LEU A 9 -19.20 39.24 93.46
N ALA A 10 -19.12 40.05 94.51
CA ALA A 10 -17.98 40.16 95.40
C ALA A 10 -18.11 39.12 96.52
N ILE A 11 -17.01 38.45 96.85
CA ILE A 11 -16.83 37.78 98.15
C ILE A 11 -15.45 38.17 98.69
N THR A 12 -15.50 38.89 99.82
CA THR A 12 -14.42 39.21 100.75
C THR A 12 -13.98 37.98 101.55
N SER A 13 -12.68 37.81 101.82
CA SER A 13 -12.11 37.94 103.18
C SER A 13 -10.71 37.30 103.33
N ALA A 14 -9.94 37.93 104.23
CA ALA A 14 -8.85 37.41 105.06
C ALA A 14 -7.41 37.29 104.50
N ILE A 15 -6.59 38.18 105.06
CA ILE A 15 -5.14 38.34 105.00
C ILE A 15 -4.40 37.21 105.72
N THR A 16 -3.31 36.74 105.13
CA THR A 16 -2.08 36.37 105.87
C THR A 16 -0.86 36.88 105.11
N LEU A 17 -0.15 37.85 105.69
CA LEU A 17 1.22 38.21 105.28
C LEU A 17 2.18 37.14 105.83
N VAL A 18 2.98 36.55 104.94
CA VAL A 18 4.32 36.04 105.24
C VAL A 18 5.23 36.49 104.10
N GLY A 19 6.24 37.28 104.42
CA GLY A 19 7.27 37.69 103.46
C GLY A 19 8.38 36.65 103.37
N CYS A 20 8.95 36.49 102.16
CA CYS A 20 10.39 36.44 101.92
C CYS A 20 10.68 36.55 100.41
N SER A 21 11.73 37.34 100.13
CA SER A 21 12.51 37.50 98.90
C SER A 21 12.45 36.35 97.89
N ASP A 22 12.11 36.66 96.64
CA ASP A 22 12.97 36.31 95.49
C ASP A 22 12.76 37.30 94.33
N ASN A 23 13.87 37.73 93.75
CA ASN A 23 13.94 38.60 92.60
C ASN A 23 13.53 37.82 91.34
N ASP A 24 12.28 37.89 90.93
CA ASP A 24 11.89 37.52 89.57
C ASP A 24 11.99 38.76 88.67
N ASP A 25 13.19 38.93 88.12
CA ASP A 25 13.42 39.76 86.93
C ASP A 25 12.53 39.22 85.80
N PRO A 26 11.66 40.03 85.15
CA PRO A 26 10.90 39.55 84.00
C PRO A 26 11.88 39.15 82.90
N LYS A 27 12.08 37.84 82.73
CA LYS A 27 12.89 37.27 81.64
C LYS A 27 12.35 37.83 80.31
N ASN A 28 13.13 38.70 79.66
CA ASN A 28 12.79 39.20 78.34
C ASN A 28 12.82 38.02 77.36
N PRO A 29 11.74 37.76 76.59
CA PRO A 29 11.68 36.63 75.66
C PRO A 29 12.84 36.68 74.66
N VAL A 30 13.43 35.52 74.35
CA VAL A 30 14.52 35.42 73.36
C VAL A 30 13.93 35.62 71.97
N ALA A 31 14.17 36.80 71.39
CA ALA A 31 13.63 37.17 70.08
C ALA A 31 14.36 36.47 68.91
N VAL A 32 13.62 36.24 67.82
CA VAL A 32 14.18 35.77 66.54
C VAL A 32 15.12 36.83 65.96
N THR A 33 16.35 36.42 65.64
CA THR A 33 17.38 37.27 65.03
C THR A 33 17.63 36.94 63.55
N GLY A 34 17.24 35.76 63.07
CA GLY A 34 17.36 35.41 61.66
C GLY A 34 16.51 34.21 61.24
N VAL A 35 16.19 34.16 59.94
CA VAL A 35 15.55 33.04 59.25
C VAL A 35 16.38 32.72 58.02
N THR A 36 16.62 31.45 57.73
CA THR A 36 17.30 30.99 56.50
C THR A 36 16.54 29.83 55.89
N LEU A 37 16.52 29.73 54.56
CA LEU A 37 15.98 28.58 53.84
C LEU A 37 17.09 27.62 53.41
N ASN A 38 16.73 26.35 53.18
CA ASN A 38 17.61 25.33 52.60
C ASN A 38 18.06 25.64 51.17
N THR A 39 17.28 26.42 50.42
CA THR A 39 17.63 26.90 49.07
C THR A 39 17.03 28.27 48.80
N SER A 40 17.69 29.07 47.95
CA SER A 40 17.22 30.37 47.48
C SER A 40 16.51 30.32 46.12
N SER A 41 16.58 29.20 45.40
CA SER A 41 15.81 28.99 44.16
C SER A 41 15.52 27.52 43.88
N LEU A 42 14.43 27.27 43.14
CA LEU A 42 14.05 25.96 42.60
C LEU A 42 13.50 26.12 41.17
N SER A 43 13.69 25.08 40.35
CA SER A 43 13.01 24.91 39.07
C SER A 43 12.19 23.64 39.13
N LEU A 44 10.88 23.75 38.90
CA LEU A 44 9.93 22.64 39.00
C LEU A 44 9.11 22.55 37.71
N HIS A 45 8.77 21.34 37.28
CA HIS A 45 7.71 21.18 36.29
C HIS A 45 6.35 21.41 36.94
N LYS A 46 5.40 21.89 36.14
CA LYS A 46 4.00 22.01 36.55
C LYS A 46 3.49 20.70 37.18
N GLY A 47 2.86 20.81 38.35
CA GLY A 47 2.36 19.68 39.14
C GLY A 47 3.37 19.07 40.13
N GLU A 48 4.68 19.35 39.98
CA GLU A 48 5.68 18.91 40.95
C GLU A 48 5.56 19.67 42.27
N SER A 49 6.12 19.09 43.33
CA SER A 49 6.16 19.70 44.66
C SER A 49 7.49 19.42 45.33
N GLU A 50 7.94 20.37 46.15
CA GLU A 50 9.17 20.27 46.93
C GLU A 50 8.94 20.88 48.31
N THR A 51 9.78 20.55 49.31
CA THR A 51 9.64 21.13 50.65
C THR A 51 10.77 22.12 50.94
N LEU A 52 10.39 23.35 51.27
CA LEU A 52 11.32 24.35 51.78
C LEU A 52 11.41 24.24 53.30
N THR A 53 12.63 24.17 53.82
CA THR A 53 12.89 24.09 55.27
C THR A 53 13.42 25.44 55.75
N ALA A 54 12.72 26.04 56.71
CA ALA A 54 13.14 27.27 57.36
C ALA A 54 13.84 26.99 58.70
N THR A 55 15.03 27.57 58.87
CA THR A 55 15.80 27.51 60.13
C THR A 55 15.75 28.86 60.83
N VAL A 56 15.21 28.89 62.05
CA VAL A 56 15.05 30.10 62.87
C VAL A 56 16.21 30.23 63.87
N LYS A 57 16.82 31.41 63.97
CA LYS A 57 17.90 31.71 64.93
C LYS A 57 17.47 32.80 65.92
N PRO A 58 17.95 32.76 67.18
CA PRO A 58 18.76 31.69 67.76
C PRO A 58 17.93 30.42 68.03
N GLU A 59 18.60 29.29 68.23
CA GLU A 59 17.93 27.99 68.46
C GLU A 59 17.09 27.98 69.75
N ASN A 60 17.31 28.91 70.68
CA ASN A 60 16.52 29.06 71.90
C ASN A 60 15.49 30.21 71.81
N ALA A 61 15.17 30.70 70.60
CA ALA A 61 14.09 31.66 70.41
C ALA A 61 12.76 31.11 70.95
N GLU A 62 11.98 31.97 71.61
CA GLU A 62 10.76 31.55 72.31
C GLU A 62 9.60 31.28 71.35
N ASP A 63 9.46 32.09 70.30
CA ASP A 63 8.53 31.86 69.19
C ASP A 63 9.31 31.56 67.90
N LYS A 64 9.20 30.32 67.42
CA LYS A 64 9.79 29.85 66.16
C LYS A 64 8.74 29.61 65.08
N THR A 65 7.53 30.11 65.27
CA THR A 65 6.45 29.90 64.30
C THR A 65 6.85 30.51 62.97
N VAL A 66 6.86 29.69 61.92
CA VAL A 66 7.14 30.12 60.55
C VAL A 66 5.82 30.27 59.82
N THR A 67 5.62 31.45 59.24
CA THR A 67 4.50 31.73 58.33
C THR A 67 5.02 31.74 56.89
N TRP A 68 4.28 31.09 56.01
CA TRP A 68 4.65 30.95 54.61
C TRP A 68 3.70 31.75 53.72
N SER A 69 4.25 32.40 52.69
CA SER A 69 3.47 33.10 51.68
C SER A 69 4.11 32.93 50.30
N SER A 70 3.30 33.06 49.24
CA SER A 70 3.76 33.09 47.85
C SER A 70 3.38 34.43 47.24
N SER A 71 4.27 35.00 46.42
CA SER A 71 3.98 36.22 45.66
C SER A 71 2.88 36.01 44.60
N ASP A 72 2.67 34.77 44.15
CA ASP A 72 1.62 34.39 43.21
C ASP A 72 1.15 32.96 43.50
N ILE A 73 0.04 32.84 44.24
CA ILE A 73 -0.56 31.56 44.62
C ILE A 73 -1.16 30.80 43.42
N THR A 74 -1.43 31.48 42.30
CA THR A 74 -1.93 30.83 41.08
C THR A 74 -0.80 30.18 40.27
N CYS A 75 0.44 30.62 40.49
CA CYS A 75 1.65 30.05 39.93
C CYS A 75 2.27 28.98 40.85
N VAL A 76 2.47 29.30 42.14
CA VAL A 76 3.06 28.41 43.15
C VAL A 76 2.32 28.57 44.47
N SER A 77 1.76 27.47 44.99
CA SER A 77 1.22 27.45 46.36
C SER A 77 2.27 26.98 47.36
N VAL A 78 2.16 27.42 48.61
CA VAL A 78 2.94 26.91 49.74
C VAL A 78 2.01 26.63 50.91
N ASP A 79 2.15 25.48 51.56
CA ASP A 79 1.36 25.14 52.76
C ASP A 79 2.05 25.56 54.06
N ASN A 80 1.41 25.31 55.20
CA ASN A 80 1.94 25.68 56.52
C ASN A 80 3.18 24.88 56.95
N THR A 81 3.55 23.82 56.23
CA THR A 81 4.75 23.02 56.46
C THR A 81 5.92 23.43 55.56
N GLY A 82 5.71 24.38 54.65
CA GLY A 82 6.72 24.80 53.67
C GLY A 82 6.74 23.96 52.40
N LYS A 83 5.75 23.08 52.19
CA LYS A 83 5.62 22.33 50.94
C LYS A 83 5.11 23.25 49.85
N VAL A 84 5.94 23.47 48.83
CA VAL A 84 5.61 24.23 47.63
C VAL A 84 5.05 23.31 46.55
N THR A 85 4.02 23.74 45.83
CA THR A 85 3.43 23.01 44.69
C THR A 85 3.36 23.93 43.48
N ALA A 86 3.92 23.48 42.35
CA ALA A 86 3.93 24.20 41.09
C ALA A 86 2.57 24.05 40.38
N ILE A 87 1.85 25.14 40.16
CA ILE A 87 0.47 25.14 39.62
C ILE A 87 0.44 25.58 38.16
N ALA A 88 1.11 26.67 37.82
CA ALA A 88 1.12 27.23 36.46
C ALA A 88 2.52 27.69 36.05
N ILE A 89 2.81 27.65 34.75
CA ILE A 89 4.09 28.10 34.18
C ILE A 89 4.30 29.57 34.53
N GLY A 90 5.48 29.90 35.07
CA GLY A 90 5.77 31.25 35.52
C GLY A 90 6.87 31.28 36.57
N LYS A 91 6.92 32.39 37.31
CA LYS A 91 7.84 32.57 38.43
C LYS A 91 7.10 33.13 39.63
N ALA A 92 7.37 32.61 40.80
CA ALA A 92 6.83 33.12 42.06
C ALA A 92 7.91 33.06 43.15
N THR A 93 7.90 34.03 44.05
CA THR A 93 8.78 34.05 45.21
C THR A 93 8.01 33.56 46.44
N VAL A 94 8.53 32.50 47.07
CA VAL A 94 8.00 31.98 48.34
C VAL A 94 8.79 32.59 49.50
N THR A 95 8.08 33.12 50.50
CA THR A 95 8.65 33.80 51.67
C THR A 95 8.32 33.03 52.94
N ALA A 96 9.34 32.75 53.76
CA ALA A 96 9.21 32.27 55.13
C ALA A 96 9.49 33.41 56.10
N GLU A 97 8.55 33.68 57.01
CA GLU A 97 8.65 34.75 58.00
C GLU A 97 8.51 34.20 59.43
N ALA A 98 9.42 34.58 60.32
CA ALA A 98 9.36 34.32 61.76
C ALA A 98 9.79 35.58 62.53
N GLY A 99 8.92 36.08 63.41
CA GLY A 99 9.12 37.38 64.06
C GLY A 99 9.13 38.52 63.05
N GLN A 100 10.20 39.33 63.03
CA GLN A 100 10.41 40.41 62.03
C GLN A 100 11.47 40.04 60.98
N LYS A 101 11.75 38.76 60.81
CA LYS A 101 12.81 38.25 59.92
C LYS A 101 12.19 37.35 58.86
N SER A 102 12.72 37.46 57.65
CA SER A 102 12.23 36.72 56.49
C SER A 102 13.36 36.14 55.67
N ALA A 103 13.09 35.03 54.98
CA ALA A 103 13.92 34.48 53.91
C ALA A 103 13.04 34.11 52.71
N THR A 104 13.60 34.21 51.51
CA THR A 104 12.85 34.03 50.25
C THR A 104 13.49 33.00 49.35
N CYS A 105 12.66 32.28 48.59
CA CYS A 105 13.07 31.34 47.55
C CYS A 105 12.36 31.68 46.24
N LEU A 106 13.10 31.84 45.14
CA LEU A 106 12.53 32.02 43.80
C LEU A 106 12.21 30.68 43.16
N ILE A 107 10.95 30.42 42.91
CA ILE A 107 10.48 29.22 42.22
C ILE A 107 10.19 29.56 40.76
N THR A 108 10.82 28.86 39.83
CA THR A 108 10.52 28.92 38.39
C THR A 108 9.77 27.66 37.99
N VAL A 109 8.56 27.80 37.45
CA VAL A 109 7.74 26.69 36.97
C VAL A 109 7.85 26.60 35.45
N THR A 110 8.29 25.44 34.95
CA THR A 110 8.37 25.13 33.52
C THR A 110 7.29 24.14 33.10
N GLY A 111 6.99 24.06 31.80
CA GLY A 111 6.07 23.06 31.26
C GLY A 111 6.65 21.66 31.32
N ILE A 112 5.79 20.64 31.26
CA ILE A 112 6.20 19.24 31.24
C ILE A 112 6.71 18.89 29.83
N PRO A 113 8.00 18.55 29.65
CA PRO A 113 8.58 18.30 28.33
C PRO A 113 8.02 17.02 27.71
N VAL A 114 8.03 16.95 26.36
CA VAL A 114 7.76 15.71 25.64
C VAL A 114 8.96 14.77 25.79
N GLU A 115 8.71 13.57 26.29
CA GLU A 115 9.72 12.53 26.49
C GLU A 115 9.81 11.59 25.29
N SER A 116 8.67 11.23 24.69
CA SER A 116 8.62 10.37 23.51
C SER A 116 7.43 10.64 22.61
N VAL A 117 7.60 10.27 21.34
CA VAL A 117 6.55 10.18 20.33
C VAL A 117 6.66 8.80 19.70
N THR A 118 5.55 8.12 19.48
CA THR A 118 5.50 6.83 18.78
C THR A 118 4.41 6.84 17.72
N LEU A 119 4.57 6.01 16.68
CA LEU A 119 3.54 5.73 15.68
C LEU A 119 3.02 4.31 15.85
N ASP A 120 1.78 4.08 15.43
CA ASP A 120 1.17 2.74 15.40
C ASP A 120 1.75 1.82 14.30
N LYS A 121 2.51 2.37 13.35
CA LYS A 121 3.15 1.66 12.24
C LYS A 121 4.57 2.17 12.01
N GLU A 122 5.50 1.25 11.78
CA GLU A 122 6.87 1.55 11.33
C GLU A 122 6.99 1.54 9.80
N THR A 123 6.20 0.70 9.13
CA THR A 123 6.12 0.61 7.66
C THR A 123 4.67 0.45 7.20
N HIS A 124 4.38 0.86 5.97
CA HIS A 124 3.10 0.60 5.29
C HIS A 124 3.27 0.55 3.77
N GLU A 125 2.57 -0.39 3.13
CA GLU A 125 2.50 -0.50 1.67
C GLU A 125 1.10 -0.14 1.19
N MET A 126 1.02 0.61 0.10
CA MET A 126 -0.24 1.07 -0.49
C MET A 126 -0.10 1.33 -2.00
N GLN A 127 -1.20 1.42 -2.72
CA GLN A 127 -1.24 1.77 -4.15
C GLN A 127 -1.46 3.27 -4.36
N VAL A 128 -1.06 3.78 -5.52
CA VAL A 128 -1.36 5.16 -5.94
C VAL A 128 -2.87 5.45 -5.81
N GLY A 129 -3.18 6.57 -5.15
CA GLY A 129 -4.56 7.02 -4.89
C GLY A 129 -5.19 6.46 -3.61
N GLU A 130 -4.55 5.53 -2.91
CA GLU A 130 -5.01 5.07 -1.60
C GLU A 130 -4.63 6.04 -0.47
N THR A 131 -5.23 5.83 0.71
CA THR A 131 -4.94 6.60 1.92
C THR A 131 -4.77 5.69 3.13
N VAL A 132 -3.89 6.06 4.06
CA VAL A 132 -3.75 5.41 5.37
C VAL A 132 -3.68 6.46 6.48
N THR A 133 -4.29 6.20 7.63
CA THR A 133 -4.12 7.04 8.82
C THR A 133 -3.06 6.44 9.74
N LEU A 134 -2.08 7.25 10.11
CA LEU A 134 -1.09 6.98 11.14
C LEU A 134 -1.54 7.62 12.45
N LYS A 135 -1.45 6.88 13.55
CA LYS A 135 -1.80 7.36 14.88
C LYS A 135 -0.51 7.60 15.68
N ALA A 136 -0.29 8.86 16.04
CA ALA A 136 0.82 9.25 16.92
C ALA A 136 0.39 9.25 18.40
N THR A 137 1.27 8.80 19.28
CA THR A 137 1.12 8.85 20.74
C THR A 137 2.27 9.67 21.34
N VAL A 138 1.96 10.65 22.19
CA VAL A 138 2.94 11.56 22.81
C VAL A 138 2.96 11.29 24.31
N LEU A 139 4.13 11.03 24.88
CA LEU A 139 4.31 10.83 26.32
C LEU A 139 5.26 11.87 26.93
N PRO A 140 5.05 12.24 28.20
CA PRO A 140 3.97 11.78 29.07
C PRO A 140 2.60 12.40 28.69
N ASP A 141 1.50 11.73 29.01
CA ASP A 141 0.14 12.15 28.64
C ASP A 141 -0.26 13.53 29.17
N ASN A 142 0.42 14.02 30.22
CA ASN A 142 0.21 15.32 30.83
C ASN A 142 1.15 16.41 30.32
N THR A 143 1.96 16.15 29.27
CA THR A 143 2.78 17.18 28.63
C THR A 143 1.94 18.38 28.17
N ASP A 144 2.52 19.58 28.29
CA ASP A 144 1.88 20.81 27.81
C ASP A 144 2.00 20.96 26.27
N ASP A 145 2.89 20.22 25.59
CA ASP A 145 3.08 20.27 24.13
C ASP A 145 2.57 18.99 23.44
N LYS A 146 1.30 19.01 23.02
CA LYS A 146 0.64 17.90 22.32
C LYS A 146 0.47 18.14 20.81
N ILE A 147 1.02 19.24 20.30
CA ILE A 147 0.86 19.58 18.89
C ILE A 147 1.79 18.66 18.08
N ILE A 148 1.21 17.90 17.16
CA ILE A 148 1.96 17.03 16.28
C ILE A 148 2.09 17.70 14.92
N THR A 149 3.33 17.93 14.50
CA THR A 149 3.64 18.39 13.13
C THR A 149 3.99 17.19 12.27
N TRP A 150 3.31 17.05 11.13
CA TRP A 150 3.53 15.97 10.18
C TRP A 150 4.31 16.44 8.97
N THR A 151 5.27 15.64 8.51
CA THR A 151 6.02 15.91 7.27
C THR A 151 6.22 14.64 6.45
N SER A 152 6.37 14.80 5.14
CA SER A 152 6.78 13.74 4.21
C SER A 152 8.14 14.10 3.62
N SER A 153 9.06 13.15 3.52
CA SER A 153 10.36 13.38 2.89
C SER A 153 10.29 13.51 1.36
N LYS A 154 9.22 13.00 0.73
CA LYS A 154 8.94 13.08 -0.71
C LYS A 154 7.43 13.20 -0.96
N THR A 155 6.98 14.45 -1.08
CA THR A 155 5.56 14.80 -1.29
C THR A 155 5.02 14.41 -2.66
N ASP A 156 5.90 14.21 -3.64
CA ASP A 156 5.59 13.65 -4.97
C ASP A 156 5.28 12.14 -4.91
N VAL A 157 5.75 11.44 -3.87
CA VAL A 157 5.43 10.01 -3.62
C VAL A 157 4.20 9.88 -2.72
N ALA A 158 4.20 10.55 -1.55
CA ALA A 158 3.02 10.60 -0.68
C ALA A 158 2.98 11.90 0.14
N THR A 159 1.77 12.41 0.37
CA THR A 159 1.51 13.59 1.22
C THR A 159 0.93 13.14 2.56
N VAL A 160 1.01 14.01 3.58
CA VAL A 160 0.40 13.75 4.89
C VAL A 160 -0.29 15.01 5.40
N ASN A 161 -1.51 14.86 5.89
CA ASN A 161 -2.27 15.91 6.57
C ASN A 161 -2.92 15.35 7.84
N ASP A 162 -2.58 15.89 9.01
CA ASP A 162 -3.08 15.43 10.32
C ASP A 162 -3.01 13.90 10.51
N GLY A 163 -1.89 13.30 10.12
CA GLY A 163 -1.66 11.85 10.20
C GLY A 163 -2.32 11.02 9.09
N THR A 164 -3.15 11.63 8.24
CA THR A 164 -3.68 10.96 7.04
C THR A 164 -2.71 11.09 5.89
N VAL A 165 -2.12 9.97 5.49
CA VAL A 165 -1.17 9.84 4.39
C VAL A 165 -1.94 9.51 3.10
N SER A 166 -1.66 10.22 2.01
CA SER A 166 -2.25 9.98 0.69
C SER A 166 -1.17 9.66 -0.33
N ALA A 167 -1.30 8.53 -1.04
CA ALA A 167 -0.35 8.10 -2.06
C ALA A 167 -0.52 8.88 -3.38
N VAL A 168 0.59 9.42 -3.90
CA VAL A 168 0.62 10.28 -5.09
C VAL A 168 1.26 9.57 -6.29
N ALA A 169 2.44 8.97 -6.11
CA ALA A 169 3.16 8.27 -7.17
C ALA A 169 3.93 7.08 -6.61
N ALA A 170 4.25 6.11 -7.47
CA ALA A 170 5.03 4.94 -7.09
C ALA A 170 6.43 5.35 -6.57
N GLY A 171 6.87 4.71 -5.49
CA GLY A 171 8.16 4.99 -4.86
C GLY A 171 8.13 4.81 -3.35
N LYS A 172 9.21 5.23 -2.69
CA LYS A 172 9.35 5.19 -1.23
C LYS A 172 9.54 6.58 -0.63
N THR A 173 8.80 6.87 0.44
CA THR A 173 8.91 8.09 1.25
C THR A 173 8.84 7.77 2.74
N VAL A 174 9.24 8.72 3.60
CA VAL A 174 9.16 8.59 5.06
C VAL A 174 8.26 9.69 5.60
N ILE A 175 7.24 9.28 6.37
CA ILE A 175 6.36 10.18 7.09
C ILE A 175 6.89 10.35 8.51
N THR A 176 7.03 11.61 8.95
CA THR A 176 7.54 11.95 10.29
C THR A 176 6.46 12.67 11.09
N ALA A 177 6.20 12.19 12.31
CA ALA A 177 5.43 12.91 13.33
C ALA A 177 6.40 13.53 14.34
N LYS A 178 6.29 14.84 14.59
CA LYS A 178 7.11 15.58 15.56
C LYS A 178 6.24 16.22 16.65
N ALA A 179 6.58 16.03 17.92
CA ALA A 179 6.03 16.78 19.06
C ALA A 179 7.18 17.22 19.98
N GLY A 180 7.23 18.50 20.35
CA GLY A 180 8.43 19.10 20.95
C GLY A 180 9.68 18.82 20.12
N GLU A 181 10.74 18.30 20.74
CA GLU A 181 11.99 17.89 20.06
C GLU A 181 12.03 16.39 19.71
N LYS A 182 10.92 15.66 19.89
CA LYS A 182 10.84 14.21 19.67
C LYS A 182 10.16 13.89 18.35
N THR A 183 10.63 12.84 17.69
CA THR A 183 10.10 12.39 16.40
C THR A 183 9.84 10.90 16.39
N ALA A 184 8.90 10.48 15.56
CA ALA A 184 8.66 9.11 15.15
C ALA A 184 8.43 9.06 13.64
N THR A 185 8.80 7.94 12.99
CA THR A 185 8.80 7.82 11.54
C THR A 185 8.12 6.55 11.06
N CYS A 186 7.49 6.60 9.88
CA CYS A 186 6.94 5.45 9.18
C CYS A 186 7.43 5.46 7.71
N GLU A 187 8.01 4.36 7.23
CA GLU A 187 8.34 4.18 5.80
C GLU A 187 7.08 3.81 5.02
N ILE A 188 6.77 4.58 3.98
CA ILE A 188 5.67 4.33 3.06
C ILE A 188 6.23 3.86 1.73
N THR A 189 5.80 2.67 1.28
CA THR A 189 6.06 2.17 -0.07
C THR A 189 4.78 2.26 -0.89
N VAL A 190 4.81 3.09 -1.93
CA VAL A 190 3.71 3.25 -2.88
C VAL A 190 4.02 2.43 -4.13
N THR A 191 3.10 1.54 -4.51
CA THR A 191 3.14 0.83 -5.79
C THR A 191 2.21 1.51 -6.79
N ALA A 192 2.53 1.42 -8.08
CA ALA A 192 1.62 1.91 -9.11
C ALA A 192 0.30 1.14 -9.03
N ARG A 193 -0.83 1.83 -9.25
CA ARG A 193 -2.08 1.12 -9.51
C ARG A 193 -1.92 0.38 -10.84
N PRO A 194 -2.33 -0.89 -10.95
CA PRO A 194 -2.41 -1.54 -12.26
C PRO A 194 -3.29 -0.67 -13.17
N SER A 195 -2.77 -0.26 -14.33
CA SER A 195 -3.61 0.31 -15.39
C SER A 195 -4.72 -0.69 -15.70
N THR A 196 -5.92 -0.25 -16.10
CA THR A 196 -6.83 -1.19 -16.75
C THR A 196 -6.26 -1.44 -18.15
N PRO A 197 -6.00 -2.70 -18.56
CA PRO A 197 -5.45 -2.96 -19.87
C PRO A 197 -6.43 -2.47 -20.94
N ALA A 198 -5.89 -1.87 -22.00
CA ALA A 198 -6.65 -1.43 -23.15
C ALA A 198 -6.12 -2.07 -24.43
N ILE A 199 -7.01 -2.25 -25.40
CA ILE A 199 -6.64 -2.67 -26.75
C ILE A 199 -5.65 -1.63 -27.33
N GLY A 200 -4.53 -2.12 -27.85
CA GLY A 200 -3.43 -1.33 -28.41
C GLY A 200 -2.34 -0.94 -27.40
N ASP A 201 -2.47 -1.29 -26.12
CA ASP A 201 -1.39 -1.11 -25.15
C ASP A 201 -0.18 -2.00 -25.53
N TYR A 202 1.02 -1.44 -25.39
CA TYR A 202 2.28 -2.19 -25.48
C TYR A 202 2.41 -3.08 -24.25
N TYR A 203 2.74 -4.35 -24.47
CA TYR A 203 2.96 -5.34 -23.42
C TYR A 203 4.44 -5.70 -23.33
N TYR A 204 4.99 -5.71 -22.13
CA TYR A 204 6.43 -5.79 -21.87
C TYR A 204 6.83 -7.14 -21.26
N SER A 205 8.11 -7.49 -21.40
CA SER A 205 8.67 -8.74 -20.85
C SER A 205 8.61 -8.87 -19.32
N ASP A 206 8.38 -7.76 -18.61
CA ASP A 206 8.15 -7.74 -17.17
C ASP A 206 6.66 -7.89 -16.77
N GLY A 207 5.77 -8.10 -17.75
CA GLY A 207 4.31 -8.22 -17.54
C GLY A 207 3.59 -6.89 -17.35
N SER A 208 4.29 -5.76 -17.41
CA SER A 208 3.66 -4.45 -17.43
C SER A 208 3.10 -4.10 -18.81
N TYR A 209 2.21 -3.12 -18.87
CA TYR A 209 1.66 -2.60 -20.12
C TYR A 209 1.43 -1.09 -20.06
N SER A 210 1.44 -0.45 -21.23
CA SER A 210 1.33 1.01 -21.35
C SER A 210 0.75 1.43 -22.70
N SER A 211 -0.01 2.52 -22.70
CA SER A 211 -0.58 3.10 -23.94
C SER A 211 0.46 3.82 -24.82
N ALA A 212 1.63 4.13 -24.24
CA ALA A 212 2.77 4.75 -24.90
C ALA A 212 3.97 3.80 -24.87
N LEU A 213 4.80 3.85 -25.92
CA LEU A 213 6.00 3.03 -25.99
C LEU A 213 7.05 3.57 -25.01
N GLU A 214 7.28 2.85 -23.91
CA GLU A 214 8.20 3.24 -22.84
C GLU A 214 9.67 2.98 -23.18
N THR A 215 10.49 4.02 -23.06
CA THR A 215 11.94 3.93 -23.23
C THR A 215 12.57 3.07 -22.14
N GLY A 216 13.39 2.09 -22.53
CA GLY A 216 14.14 1.25 -21.59
C GLY A 216 13.38 0.00 -21.13
N LYS A 217 12.16 -0.22 -21.62
CA LYS A 217 11.46 -1.51 -21.52
C LYS A 217 11.52 -2.26 -22.83
N ASP A 218 11.42 -3.58 -22.74
CA ASP A 218 11.45 -4.50 -23.89
C ASP A 218 10.02 -4.93 -24.26
N PRO A 219 9.41 -4.31 -25.29
CA PRO A 219 8.08 -4.69 -25.72
C PRO A 219 8.12 -6.08 -26.36
N ILE A 220 7.20 -6.95 -25.98
CA ILE A 220 7.12 -8.32 -26.49
C ILE A 220 5.80 -8.62 -27.22
N GLY A 221 4.84 -7.70 -27.14
CA GLY A 221 3.57 -7.83 -27.84
C GLY A 221 2.66 -6.62 -27.66
N ILE A 222 1.48 -6.70 -28.27
CA ILE A 222 0.42 -5.68 -28.18
C ILE A 222 -0.85 -6.33 -27.63
N ILE A 223 -1.51 -5.71 -26.65
CA ILE A 223 -2.82 -6.17 -26.17
C ILE A 223 -3.84 -5.96 -27.29
N PHE A 224 -4.52 -7.02 -27.73
CA PHE A 224 -5.52 -6.92 -28.82
C PHE A 224 -6.95 -7.21 -28.38
N TRP A 225 -7.11 -7.78 -27.18
CA TRP A 225 -8.40 -8.09 -26.61
C TRP A 225 -8.33 -8.03 -25.07
N VAL A 226 -9.41 -7.58 -24.44
CA VAL A 226 -9.51 -7.40 -22.99
C VAL A 226 -10.74 -8.15 -22.48
N GLY A 227 -10.54 -8.97 -21.46
CA GLY A 227 -11.55 -9.85 -20.90
C GLY A 227 -10.92 -11.13 -20.35
N ASP A 228 -11.76 -12.07 -19.93
CA ASP A 228 -11.32 -13.36 -19.37
C ASP A 228 -11.30 -14.44 -20.47
N PRO A 229 -10.11 -14.79 -21.03
CA PRO A 229 -9.99 -15.82 -22.06
C PRO A 229 -10.14 -17.24 -21.50
N THR A 230 -10.09 -17.42 -20.17
CA THR A 230 -10.16 -18.75 -19.53
C THR A 230 -11.57 -19.35 -19.56
N LYS A 231 -12.57 -18.60 -20.01
CA LYS A 231 -13.99 -18.99 -20.00
C LYS A 231 -14.27 -20.27 -20.74
N ASP A 232 -13.73 -20.38 -21.95
CA ASP A 232 -13.95 -21.54 -22.80
C ASP A 232 -12.83 -22.59 -22.65
N ASP A 233 -11.63 -22.16 -22.24
CA ASP A 233 -10.45 -23.02 -22.12
C ASP A 233 -10.23 -23.51 -20.68
N ALA A 234 -10.71 -24.72 -20.40
CA ALA A 234 -10.58 -25.35 -19.09
C ALA A 234 -9.11 -25.64 -18.71
N ILE A 235 -8.24 -25.91 -19.69
CA ILE A 235 -6.82 -26.19 -19.46
C ILE A 235 -6.10 -24.90 -19.07
N LEU A 236 -6.33 -23.82 -19.81
CA LEU A 236 -5.81 -22.49 -19.48
C LEU A 236 -6.27 -22.05 -18.09
N ARG A 237 -7.56 -22.23 -17.76
CA ARG A 237 -8.10 -21.92 -16.43
C ARG A 237 -7.42 -22.71 -15.32
N GLN A 238 -7.13 -23.98 -15.56
CA GLN A 238 -6.52 -24.87 -14.58
C GLN A 238 -5.05 -24.52 -14.34
N GLU A 239 -4.28 -24.30 -15.41
CA GLU A 239 -2.84 -24.08 -15.34
C GLU A 239 -2.49 -22.61 -15.03
N HIS A 240 -3.31 -21.66 -15.50
CA HIS A 240 -3.07 -20.22 -15.39
C HIS A 240 -4.32 -19.45 -14.92
N PRO A 241 -4.84 -19.71 -13.71
CA PRO A 241 -6.09 -19.12 -13.23
C PRO A 241 -6.06 -17.59 -13.08
N GLY A 242 -4.87 -16.98 -13.09
CA GLY A 242 -4.69 -15.53 -13.03
C GLY A 242 -4.85 -14.81 -14.38
N CYS A 243 -4.76 -15.55 -15.50
CA CYS A 243 -4.79 -15.00 -16.86
C CYS A 243 -6.20 -14.59 -17.30
N THR A 244 -6.75 -13.58 -16.63
CA THR A 244 -8.17 -13.16 -16.75
C THR A 244 -8.32 -11.74 -17.30
N HIS A 245 -7.23 -11.13 -17.77
CA HIS A 245 -7.18 -9.71 -18.12
C HIS A 245 -7.27 -9.47 -19.64
N GLY A 246 -6.70 -10.37 -20.45
CA GLY A 246 -6.83 -10.25 -21.89
C GLY A 246 -5.86 -11.13 -22.68
N LEU A 247 -5.68 -10.76 -23.95
CA LEU A 247 -4.81 -11.44 -24.90
C LEU A 247 -3.82 -10.47 -25.54
N VAL A 248 -2.59 -10.95 -25.70
CA VAL A 248 -1.46 -10.22 -26.29
C VAL A 248 -1.00 -10.93 -27.54
N VAL A 249 -0.78 -10.19 -28.63
CA VAL A 249 -0.23 -10.73 -29.88
C VAL A 249 1.28 -10.51 -29.94
N ALA A 250 1.99 -11.54 -30.39
CA ALA A 250 3.43 -11.52 -30.66
C ALA A 250 3.84 -10.45 -31.69
N LEU A 251 5.08 -9.95 -31.55
CA LEU A 251 5.64 -8.96 -32.46
C LEU A 251 6.07 -9.54 -33.81
N HIS A 252 6.42 -10.82 -33.85
CA HIS A 252 6.93 -11.47 -35.05
C HIS A 252 6.05 -12.63 -35.47
N GLU A 253 6.15 -12.96 -36.75
CA GLU A 253 5.46 -14.07 -37.40
C GLU A 253 6.47 -14.91 -38.18
N THR A 254 6.09 -16.13 -38.52
CA THR A 254 6.85 -16.98 -39.45
C THR A 254 5.91 -17.59 -40.47
N ASP A 255 6.44 -17.96 -41.62
CA ASP A 255 5.83 -18.94 -42.52
C ASP A 255 6.18 -20.36 -42.07
N SER A 256 5.20 -21.26 -42.15
CA SER A 256 5.39 -22.69 -41.86
C SER A 256 4.17 -23.47 -42.33
N PRO A 257 4.33 -24.74 -42.73
CA PRO A 257 3.20 -25.67 -42.74
C PRO A 257 2.61 -25.81 -41.33
N TRP A 258 1.36 -26.26 -41.28
CA TRP A 258 0.70 -26.67 -40.05
C TRP A 258 1.10 -28.09 -39.64
N GLN A 259 1.16 -29.01 -40.61
CA GLN A 259 1.66 -30.39 -40.51
C GLN A 259 2.18 -30.79 -41.91
N ALA A 260 3.49 -30.97 -42.11
CA ALA A 260 4.04 -31.22 -43.45
C ALA A 260 3.66 -32.61 -43.98
N TYR A 261 3.74 -33.64 -43.13
CA TYR A 261 3.45 -35.05 -43.48
C TYR A 261 1.99 -35.46 -43.22
N TYR A 262 1.07 -34.49 -43.25
CA TYR A 262 -0.34 -34.69 -42.94
C TYR A 262 -1.02 -35.77 -43.79
N SER A 263 -0.61 -35.93 -45.06
CA SER A 263 -1.22 -36.91 -45.97
C SER A 263 -0.85 -38.35 -45.64
N ASP A 264 0.30 -38.56 -44.98
CA ASP A 264 0.75 -39.89 -44.56
C ASP A 264 0.12 -40.28 -43.22
N TYR A 265 -0.15 -39.30 -42.34
CA TYR A 265 -0.91 -39.51 -41.11
C TYR A 265 -2.42 -39.71 -41.39
N ASP A 266 -3.00 -38.86 -42.24
CA ASP A 266 -4.40 -38.85 -42.69
C ASP A 266 -5.45 -38.96 -41.57
N ALA A 267 -5.15 -38.40 -40.41
CA ALA A 267 -6.02 -38.35 -39.23
C ALA A 267 -5.88 -37.00 -38.51
N THR A 268 -6.76 -36.75 -37.54
CA THR A 268 -6.73 -35.52 -36.75
C THR A 268 -5.96 -35.71 -35.45
N VAL A 269 -5.34 -34.64 -34.95
CA VAL A 269 -4.83 -34.60 -33.57
C VAL A 269 -5.97 -34.86 -32.60
N SER A 270 -7.17 -34.35 -32.89
CA SER A 270 -8.38 -34.63 -32.11
C SER A 270 -8.74 -36.13 -31.99
N ALA A 271 -8.49 -36.94 -33.02
CA ALA A 271 -8.74 -38.38 -32.96
C ALA A 271 -7.75 -39.09 -32.03
N TRP A 272 -6.49 -38.65 -32.03
CA TRP A 272 -5.49 -39.11 -31.05
C TRP A 272 -5.85 -38.62 -29.64
N LEU A 273 -6.22 -37.34 -29.49
CA LEU A 273 -6.55 -36.70 -28.23
C LEU A 273 -7.60 -37.49 -27.43
N GLY A 274 -8.71 -37.85 -28.07
CA GLY A 274 -9.84 -38.53 -27.41
C GLY A 274 -9.50 -39.89 -26.80
N ASN A 275 -8.38 -40.49 -27.19
CA ASN A 275 -7.91 -41.77 -26.65
C ASN A 275 -6.76 -41.63 -25.65
N ASN A 276 -6.09 -40.46 -25.60
CA ASN A 276 -4.81 -40.32 -24.90
C ASN A 276 -4.83 -39.27 -23.79
N LEU A 277 -5.66 -38.22 -23.88
CA LEU A 277 -5.74 -37.17 -22.89
C LEU A 277 -7.15 -37.03 -22.31
N THR A 278 -7.22 -36.60 -21.05
CA THR A 278 -8.50 -36.35 -20.35
C THR A 278 -8.60 -34.87 -19.97
N GLY A 279 -9.82 -34.32 -19.99
CA GLY A 279 -10.07 -32.91 -19.67
C GLY A 279 -9.85 -31.92 -20.82
N TYR A 280 -9.24 -32.36 -21.92
CA TYR A 280 -9.05 -31.55 -23.12
C TYR A 280 -10.30 -31.49 -24.00
N THR A 281 -10.47 -30.34 -24.66
CA THR A 281 -11.49 -30.13 -25.69
C THR A 281 -10.91 -30.47 -27.07
N SER A 282 -11.74 -31.04 -27.95
CA SER A 282 -11.32 -31.33 -29.33
C SER A 282 -10.94 -30.06 -30.09
N LEU A 283 -9.91 -30.17 -30.94
CA LEU A 283 -9.40 -29.09 -31.79
C LEU A 283 -10.25 -28.89 -33.05
N LEU A 284 -11.20 -29.81 -33.33
CA LEU A 284 -12.09 -29.71 -34.48
C LEU A 284 -13.02 -28.50 -34.35
N ALA A 285 -12.92 -27.58 -35.30
CA ALA A 285 -13.72 -26.36 -35.33
C ALA A 285 -14.89 -26.50 -36.32
N GLY A 286 -16.03 -26.99 -35.81
CA GLY A 286 -17.29 -27.08 -36.55
C GLY A 286 -17.98 -25.73 -36.81
N TYR A 287 -19.04 -25.72 -37.61
CA TYR A 287 -19.63 -24.50 -38.18
C TYR A 287 -20.72 -23.83 -37.34
N LYS A 288 -21.13 -24.37 -36.18
CA LYS A 288 -22.24 -23.82 -35.38
C LYS A 288 -21.75 -22.90 -34.26
N MET A 289 -22.63 -22.04 -33.78
CA MET A 289 -22.34 -21.12 -32.68
C MET A 289 -21.79 -21.81 -31.42
N ASP A 290 -22.34 -22.98 -31.04
CA ASP A 290 -21.89 -23.73 -29.86
C ASP A 290 -20.67 -24.64 -30.13
N ASP A 291 -20.21 -24.71 -31.39
CA ASP A 291 -19.05 -25.50 -31.78
C ASP A 291 -17.75 -24.81 -31.35
N ASN A 292 -16.65 -25.55 -31.38
CA ASN A 292 -15.35 -25.08 -30.92
C ASN A 292 -14.76 -23.96 -31.78
N LEU A 293 -15.30 -23.71 -32.98
CA LEU A 293 -14.94 -22.57 -33.83
C LEU A 293 -15.12 -21.23 -33.10
N ASN A 294 -16.16 -21.13 -32.27
CA ASN A 294 -16.55 -19.90 -31.59
C ASN A 294 -15.99 -19.78 -30.17
N LYS A 295 -15.12 -20.70 -29.75
CA LYS A 295 -14.55 -20.78 -28.40
C LYS A 295 -13.07 -20.40 -28.41
N MET A 296 -12.64 -19.69 -27.38
CA MET A 296 -11.21 -19.44 -27.16
C MET A 296 -10.56 -20.71 -26.63
N LEU A 297 -9.83 -21.43 -27.49
CA LEU A 297 -9.24 -22.74 -27.17
C LEU A 297 -7.78 -22.85 -27.62
N GLY A 298 -7.11 -21.74 -27.92
CA GLY A 298 -5.76 -21.77 -28.49
C GLY A 298 -4.75 -22.42 -27.55
N TYR A 299 -4.89 -22.19 -26.25
CA TYR A 299 -4.03 -22.81 -25.24
C TYR A 299 -4.26 -24.33 -25.18
N ASN A 300 -5.50 -24.77 -25.00
CA ASN A 300 -5.92 -26.18 -25.05
C ASN A 300 -5.39 -26.87 -26.32
N ASN A 301 -5.58 -26.24 -27.48
CA ASN A 301 -5.19 -26.82 -28.75
C ASN A 301 -3.68 -26.94 -28.86
N THR A 302 -2.93 -25.89 -28.49
CA THR A 302 -1.46 -25.91 -28.52
C THR A 302 -0.91 -26.98 -27.57
N LYS A 303 -1.41 -27.06 -26.34
CA LYS A 303 -1.02 -28.09 -25.36
C LYS A 303 -1.34 -29.51 -25.84
N ALA A 304 -2.47 -29.71 -26.50
CA ALA A 304 -2.83 -30.99 -27.09
C ALA A 304 -1.90 -31.38 -28.25
N ILE A 305 -1.51 -30.44 -29.11
CA ILE A 305 -0.56 -30.67 -30.20
C ILE A 305 0.84 -30.97 -29.64
N GLU A 306 1.28 -30.24 -28.61
CA GLU A 306 2.56 -30.53 -27.93
C GLU A 306 2.58 -31.95 -27.37
N ALA A 307 1.49 -32.39 -26.75
CA ALA A 307 1.38 -33.75 -26.23
C ALA A 307 1.35 -34.80 -27.36
N PHE A 308 0.70 -34.48 -28.49
CA PHE A 308 0.71 -35.33 -29.68
C PHE A 308 2.13 -35.50 -30.24
N ASN A 309 2.88 -34.41 -30.38
CA ASN A 309 4.27 -34.43 -30.86
C ASN A 309 5.23 -35.13 -29.88
N ALA A 310 4.94 -35.10 -28.57
CA ALA A 310 5.74 -35.75 -27.55
C ALA A 310 5.51 -37.27 -27.44
N ASP A 311 4.45 -37.80 -28.05
CA ASP A 311 4.20 -39.23 -28.11
C ASP A 311 5.12 -39.87 -29.16
N GLU A 312 5.97 -40.81 -28.74
CA GLU A 312 6.89 -41.54 -29.62
C GLU A 312 6.16 -42.23 -30.79
N ALA A 313 4.88 -42.58 -30.62
CA ALA A 313 4.09 -43.16 -31.69
C ALA A 313 3.89 -42.19 -32.87
N ASN A 314 4.02 -40.87 -32.65
CA ASN A 314 3.76 -39.83 -33.64
C ASN A 314 5.03 -39.13 -34.15
N GLU A 315 6.22 -39.67 -33.87
CA GLU A 315 7.51 -39.03 -34.20
C GLU A 315 7.69 -38.65 -35.68
N TRP A 316 6.98 -39.32 -36.60
CA TRP A 316 7.03 -39.09 -38.06
C TRP A 316 5.96 -38.12 -38.57
N TRP A 317 5.04 -37.68 -37.71
CA TRP A 317 3.89 -36.87 -38.06
C TRP A 317 3.82 -35.60 -37.24
N GLU A 318 4.98 -35.07 -36.85
CA GLU A 318 5.11 -33.82 -36.12
C GLU A 318 4.23 -32.71 -36.72
N VAL A 319 3.53 -32.00 -35.84
CA VAL A 319 2.70 -30.85 -36.19
C VAL A 319 3.54 -29.59 -35.94
N GLU A 320 4.01 -28.93 -36.99
CA GLU A 320 5.06 -27.91 -36.89
C GLU A 320 4.61 -26.62 -36.22
N ILE A 321 3.30 -26.36 -36.12
CA ILE A 321 2.79 -25.17 -35.40
C ILE A 321 3.27 -25.13 -33.93
N ALA A 322 3.34 -26.28 -33.26
CA ALA A 322 3.83 -26.36 -31.88
C ALA A 322 5.36 -26.20 -31.81
N THR A 323 6.08 -26.69 -32.82
CA THR A 323 7.52 -26.50 -32.97
C THR A 323 7.86 -25.02 -33.09
N TYR A 324 7.11 -24.27 -33.92
CA TYR A 324 7.27 -22.82 -34.02
C TYR A 324 6.94 -22.10 -32.70
N VAL A 325 5.85 -22.48 -32.03
CA VAL A 325 5.53 -21.90 -30.72
C VAL A 325 6.71 -22.08 -29.76
N GLN A 326 7.32 -23.26 -29.74
CA GLN A 326 8.49 -23.51 -28.90
C GLN A 326 9.70 -22.65 -29.31
N GLU A 327 9.99 -22.54 -30.61
CA GLU A 327 11.06 -21.65 -31.08
C GLU A 327 10.81 -20.18 -30.71
N TYR A 328 9.56 -19.74 -30.74
CA TYR A 328 9.17 -18.39 -30.33
C TYR A 328 9.39 -18.19 -28.84
N ARG A 329 8.95 -19.15 -27.99
CA ARG A 329 9.19 -19.14 -26.54
C ARG A 329 10.68 -19.12 -26.19
N ASP A 330 11.53 -19.71 -27.01
CA ASP A 330 12.97 -19.69 -26.81
C ASP A 330 13.63 -18.35 -27.17
N LYS A 331 13.07 -17.64 -28.16
CA LYS A 331 13.53 -16.30 -28.58
C LYS A 331 12.94 -15.17 -27.72
N THR A 332 11.71 -15.32 -27.26
CA THR A 332 10.94 -14.30 -26.56
C THR A 332 10.26 -14.91 -25.35
N LYS A 333 10.88 -14.74 -24.17
CA LYS A 333 10.32 -15.25 -22.92
C LYS A 333 9.10 -14.42 -22.50
N ALA A 334 7.99 -15.10 -22.23
CA ALA A 334 6.80 -14.48 -21.68
C ALA A 334 6.96 -14.23 -20.16
N PRO A 335 6.22 -13.26 -19.58
CA PRO A 335 6.20 -13.03 -18.14
C PRO A 335 5.72 -14.26 -17.36
N GLU A 336 6.27 -14.52 -16.17
CA GLU A 336 5.96 -15.70 -15.35
C GLU A 336 4.47 -15.84 -14.97
N ASN A 337 3.73 -14.73 -14.93
CA ASN A 337 2.31 -14.70 -14.59
C ASN A 337 1.37 -14.78 -15.80
N SER A 338 1.91 -15.03 -16.99
CA SER A 338 1.15 -15.24 -18.23
C SER A 338 1.03 -16.72 -18.58
N SER A 339 0.22 -17.06 -19.58
CA SER A 339 0.08 -18.42 -20.09
C SER A 339 1.31 -18.98 -20.82
N ASP A 340 2.35 -18.16 -21.01
CA ASP A 340 3.34 -18.31 -22.08
C ASP A 340 2.71 -18.24 -23.48
N TRP A 341 3.53 -18.23 -24.52
CA TRP A 341 3.08 -18.12 -25.91
C TRP A 341 2.38 -19.41 -26.38
N TYR A 342 1.30 -19.28 -27.15
CA TYR A 342 0.60 -20.39 -27.78
C TYR A 342 0.04 -19.98 -29.15
N ALA A 343 -0.33 -20.97 -29.96
CA ALA A 343 -0.97 -20.73 -31.25
C ALA A 343 -2.47 -20.50 -31.06
N PRO A 344 -3.05 -19.42 -31.62
CA PRO A 344 -4.43 -19.04 -31.36
C PRO A 344 -5.43 -20.03 -31.99
N SER A 345 -6.58 -20.21 -31.35
CA SER A 345 -7.78 -20.78 -31.95
C SER A 345 -8.39 -19.84 -32.99
N VAL A 346 -9.39 -20.32 -33.74
CA VAL A 346 -10.12 -19.46 -34.69
C VAL A 346 -10.75 -18.27 -33.98
N LYS A 347 -11.37 -18.46 -32.81
CA LYS A 347 -12.01 -17.37 -32.07
C LYS A 347 -11.02 -16.27 -31.71
N GLU A 348 -9.90 -16.62 -31.10
CA GLU A 348 -8.89 -15.65 -30.65
C GLU A 348 -8.28 -14.89 -31.82
N LEU A 349 -7.96 -15.59 -32.92
CA LEU A 349 -7.40 -14.95 -34.10
C LEU A 349 -8.42 -14.08 -34.84
N SER A 350 -9.70 -14.47 -34.83
CA SER A 350 -10.80 -13.64 -35.36
C SER A 350 -10.96 -12.34 -34.58
N LEU A 351 -10.76 -12.37 -33.25
CA LEU A 351 -10.79 -11.19 -32.39
C LEU A 351 -9.58 -10.29 -32.65
N LEU A 352 -8.40 -10.86 -32.90
CA LEU A 352 -7.26 -10.06 -33.34
C LEU A 352 -7.56 -9.33 -34.65
N CYS A 353 -8.28 -9.98 -35.58
CA CYS A 353 -8.67 -9.36 -36.84
C CYS A 353 -9.76 -8.29 -36.65
N THR A 354 -10.84 -8.62 -35.94
CA THR A 354 -12.11 -7.87 -35.93
C THR A 354 -12.47 -7.15 -34.62
N GLY A 355 -11.83 -7.49 -33.50
CA GLY A 355 -11.99 -6.85 -32.20
C GLY A 355 -13.11 -7.44 -31.34
N VAL A 356 -14.34 -7.42 -31.83
CA VAL A 356 -15.50 -8.00 -31.14
C VAL A 356 -16.43 -8.61 -32.17
N PHE A 357 -16.76 -9.89 -31.98
CA PHE A 357 -17.75 -10.57 -32.77
C PHE A 357 -18.51 -11.57 -31.90
N ASP A 358 -19.77 -11.25 -31.62
CA ASP A 358 -20.63 -12.07 -30.73
C ASP A 358 -21.46 -13.10 -31.52
N GLY A 359 -21.31 -13.17 -32.84
CA GLY A 359 -21.97 -14.12 -33.73
C GLY A 359 -21.15 -15.38 -34.00
N ASN A 360 -21.71 -16.23 -34.87
CA ASN A 360 -21.01 -17.42 -35.36
C ASN A 360 -19.98 -17.03 -36.41
N ILE A 361 -18.71 -17.31 -36.15
CA ILE A 361 -17.58 -16.85 -36.96
C ILE A 361 -17.66 -17.33 -38.41
N ASP A 362 -18.34 -18.45 -38.67
CA ASP A 362 -18.58 -18.91 -40.03
C ASP A 362 -19.44 -17.95 -40.86
N ASP A 363 -20.26 -17.12 -40.22
CA ASP A 363 -21.12 -16.15 -40.90
C ASP A 363 -20.33 -14.91 -41.37
N LEU A 364 -19.06 -14.75 -40.95
CA LEU A 364 -18.18 -13.66 -41.37
C LEU A 364 -17.91 -13.73 -42.88
N GLY A 365 -18.51 -12.79 -43.62
CA GLY A 365 -18.40 -12.69 -45.08
C GLY A 365 -19.62 -13.21 -45.88
N TYR A 366 -20.63 -13.80 -45.22
CA TYR A 366 -21.90 -14.15 -45.88
C TYR A 366 -22.92 -13.01 -45.86
N GLU A 367 -23.01 -12.25 -44.75
CA GLU A 367 -24.02 -11.18 -44.60
C GLU A 367 -23.44 -9.77 -44.75
N ASP A 368 -22.19 -9.52 -44.34
CA ASP A 368 -21.47 -8.24 -44.48
C ASP A 368 -19.94 -8.47 -44.50
N GLU A 369 -19.15 -7.53 -45.04
CA GLU A 369 -17.68 -7.58 -44.95
C GLU A 369 -17.23 -7.39 -43.48
N PRO A 370 -16.38 -8.28 -42.92
CA PRO A 370 -15.90 -8.16 -41.55
C PRO A 370 -15.20 -6.83 -41.27
N ASP A 371 -15.54 -6.18 -40.16
CA ASP A 371 -14.84 -4.99 -39.69
C ASP A 371 -13.45 -5.38 -39.19
N THR A 372 -12.40 -5.00 -39.91
CA THR A 372 -11.00 -5.30 -39.57
C THR A 372 -10.32 -4.18 -38.76
N ALA A 373 -11.07 -3.24 -38.18
CA ALA A 373 -10.53 -2.09 -37.45
C ALA A 373 -9.57 -2.47 -36.32
N ASN A 374 -9.77 -3.63 -35.66
CA ASN A 374 -8.87 -4.06 -34.60
C ASN A 374 -7.47 -4.36 -35.14
N SER A 375 -7.36 -5.18 -36.20
CA SER A 375 -6.05 -5.46 -36.82
C SER A 375 -5.36 -4.20 -37.33
N LEU A 376 -6.12 -3.21 -37.84
CA LEU A 376 -5.58 -1.93 -38.26
C LEU A 376 -4.98 -1.15 -37.07
N ALA A 377 -5.73 -1.05 -35.97
CA ALA A 377 -5.25 -0.41 -34.74
C ALA A 377 -4.01 -1.09 -34.17
N ILE A 378 -3.97 -2.43 -34.18
CA ILE A 378 -2.80 -3.19 -33.75
C ILE A 378 -1.62 -2.99 -34.71
N ASN A 379 -1.86 -2.89 -36.01
CA ASN A 379 -0.83 -2.60 -37.01
C ASN A 379 -0.20 -1.21 -36.84
N GLU A 380 -0.98 -0.21 -36.43
CA GLU A 380 -0.44 1.11 -36.10
C GLU A 380 0.54 1.03 -34.93
N ARG A 381 0.25 0.20 -33.92
CA ARG A 381 1.13 -0.03 -32.77
C ARG A 381 2.38 -0.81 -33.15
N LEU A 382 2.23 -1.91 -33.89
CA LEU A 382 3.36 -2.71 -34.39
C LEU A 382 4.31 -1.85 -35.24
N ALA A 383 3.79 -0.96 -36.07
CA ALA A 383 4.60 -0.07 -36.92
C ALA A 383 5.50 0.90 -36.12
N THR A 384 5.20 1.15 -34.84
CA THR A 384 6.06 1.98 -33.97
C THR A 384 7.27 1.21 -33.44
N ILE A 385 7.23 -0.12 -33.46
CA ILE A 385 8.30 -0.99 -32.98
C ILE A 385 9.12 -1.43 -34.19
N GLY A 386 10.32 -0.86 -34.35
CA GLY A 386 11.12 -1.07 -35.56
C GLY A 386 11.51 -2.52 -35.88
N SER A 387 11.45 -3.44 -34.91
CA SER A 387 11.69 -4.87 -35.11
C SER A 387 10.43 -5.67 -35.46
N ALA A 388 9.23 -5.15 -35.19
CA ALA A 388 8.00 -5.92 -35.29
C ALA A 388 7.53 -6.10 -36.75
N SER A 389 6.96 -7.28 -37.02
CA SER A 389 6.24 -7.55 -38.26
C SER A 389 4.81 -7.01 -38.12
N GLN A 390 4.34 -6.23 -39.10
CA GLN A 390 2.92 -5.88 -39.17
C GLN A 390 2.10 -7.13 -39.52
N LEU A 391 0.85 -7.19 -39.06
CA LEU A 391 -0.15 -8.13 -39.54
C LEU A 391 -0.35 -7.89 -41.04
N SER A 392 -0.10 -8.93 -41.83
CA SER A 392 -0.09 -8.90 -43.29
C SER A 392 -1.46 -9.27 -43.88
N ASN A 393 -1.65 -9.00 -45.17
CA ASN A 393 -2.90 -9.24 -45.89
C ASN A 393 -3.02 -10.67 -46.50
N ILE A 394 -2.17 -11.61 -46.08
CA ILE A 394 -2.22 -13.02 -46.50
C ILE A 394 -3.15 -13.79 -45.55
N THR A 395 -2.70 -14.90 -45.01
CA THR A 395 -3.51 -15.85 -44.26
C THR A 395 -2.69 -16.39 -43.10
N TYR A 396 -3.35 -16.52 -41.95
CA TYR A 396 -2.72 -16.99 -40.73
C TYR A 396 -3.32 -18.32 -40.31
N TRP A 397 -2.45 -19.25 -39.93
CA TRP A 397 -2.85 -20.50 -39.30
C TRP A 397 -3.44 -20.27 -37.92
N THR A 398 -4.37 -21.15 -37.57
CA THR A 398 -4.85 -21.33 -36.20
C THR A 398 -4.42 -22.71 -35.70
N ALA A 399 -4.48 -22.93 -34.39
CA ALA A 399 -4.30 -24.26 -33.79
C ALA A 399 -5.53 -25.18 -33.98
N SER A 400 -6.52 -24.79 -34.79
CA SER A 400 -7.79 -25.52 -34.94
C SER A 400 -7.80 -26.36 -36.21
N GLU A 401 -8.28 -27.60 -36.10
CA GLU A 401 -8.41 -28.53 -37.22
C GLU A 401 -9.80 -28.40 -37.88
N GLU A 402 -9.86 -28.61 -39.19
CA GLU A 402 -11.13 -28.90 -39.87
C GLU A 402 -11.30 -30.42 -40.03
N ASP A 403 -10.26 -31.09 -40.53
CA ASP A 403 -10.22 -32.54 -40.72
C ASP A 403 -8.79 -33.06 -40.74
N GLY A 404 -8.60 -34.34 -41.11
CA GLY A 404 -7.29 -34.98 -41.14
C GLY A 404 -6.29 -34.31 -42.11
N ARG A 405 -6.78 -33.54 -43.09
CA ARG A 405 -5.97 -32.95 -44.16
C ARG A 405 -5.88 -31.44 -44.12
N THR A 406 -6.84 -30.79 -43.47
CA THR A 406 -6.98 -29.34 -43.48
C THR A 406 -7.08 -28.77 -42.06
N ALA A 407 -6.52 -27.58 -41.90
CA ALA A 407 -6.61 -26.78 -40.68
C ALA A 407 -7.23 -25.41 -40.99
N LYS A 408 -7.74 -24.76 -39.95
CA LYS A 408 -8.41 -23.46 -40.09
C LYS A 408 -7.39 -22.33 -40.24
N ILE A 409 -7.70 -21.42 -41.15
CA ILE A 409 -6.95 -20.19 -41.41
C ILE A 409 -7.88 -18.97 -41.33
N ILE A 410 -7.29 -17.80 -41.09
CA ILE A 410 -7.99 -16.52 -41.21
C ILE A 410 -7.25 -15.64 -42.21
N ASN A 411 -7.98 -15.07 -43.16
CA ASN A 411 -7.46 -14.01 -44.02
C ASN A 411 -7.58 -12.67 -43.29
N PHE A 412 -6.44 -12.05 -42.96
CA PHE A 412 -6.43 -10.83 -42.16
C PHE A 412 -6.86 -9.56 -42.91
N LYS A 413 -6.87 -9.61 -44.25
CA LYS A 413 -7.39 -8.52 -45.06
C LYS A 413 -8.92 -8.49 -45.07
N SER A 414 -9.55 -9.67 -45.06
CA SER A 414 -11.00 -9.79 -45.20
C SER A 414 -11.71 -10.29 -43.94
N GLY A 415 -11.00 -10.70 -42.89
CA GLY A 415 -11.56 -11.34 -41.69
C GLY A 415 -12.21 -12.71 -41.94
N ILE A 416 -12.11 -13.25 -43.16
CA ILE A 416 -12.78 -14.49 -43.56
C ILE A 416 -12.04 -15.68 -42.96
N VAL A 417 -12.81 -16.59 -42.36
CA VAL A 417 -12.32 -17.89 -41.90
C VAL A 417 -12.47 -18.91 -43.02
N ALA A 418 -11.43 -19.72 -43.23
CA ALA A 418 -11.42 -20.76 -44.23
C ALA A 418 -10.61 -21.98 -43.74
N SER A 419 -10.51 -22.99 -44.58
CA SER A 419 -9.63 -24.14 -44.35
C SER A 419 -8.56 -24.20 -45.43
N SER A 420 -7.35 -24.64 -45.06
CA SER A 420 -6.22 -24.81 -45.99
C SER A 420 -5.55 -26.16 -45.73
N ASN A 421 -4.94 -26.74 -46.76
CA ASN A 421 -4.20 -28.00 -46.63
C ASN A 421 -3.06 -27.82 -45.62
N LYS A 422 -2.93 -28.74 -44.66
CA LYS A 422 -2.00 -28.60 -43.54
C LYS A 422 -0.53 -28.42 -43.98
N GLY A 423 -0.12 -29.01 -45.10
CA GLY A 423 1.23 -28.82 -45.66
C GLY A 423 1.45 -27.52 -46.44
N ASN A 424 0.50 -26.60 -46.46
CA ASN A 424 0.65 -25.31 -47.14
C ASN A 424 1.57 -24.38 -46.32
N ASP A 425 2.76 -24.11 -46.84
CA ASP A 425 3.79 -23.28 -46.24
C ASP A 425 3.58 -21.76 -46.44
N SER A 426 2.58 -21.37 -47.23
CA SER A 426 2.33 -19.95 -47.54
C SER A 426 1.46 -19.22 -46.50
N ASN A 427 1.01 -19.89 -45.45
CA ASN A 427 0.29 -19.24 -44.35
C ASN A 427 1.24 -18.94 -43.18
N LEU A 428 0.98 -17.83 -42.51
CA LEU A 428 1.79 -17.37 -41.40
C LEU A 428 1.29 -17.91 -40.07
N ILE A 429 2.19 -18.01 -39.10
CA ILE A 429 1.88 -18.30 -37.71
C ILE A 429 2.30 -17.09 -36.87
N ARG A 430 1.40 -16.65 -35.99
CA ARG A 430 1.69 -15.61 -35.01
C ARG A 430 1.14 -16.02 -33.66
N CYS A 431 2.04 -16.14 -32.69
CA CYS A 431 1.69 -16.56 -31.34
C CYS A 431 0.89 -15.48 -30.61
N ILE A 432 0.11 -15.91 -29.63
CA ILE A 432 -0.53 -15.05 -28.64
C ILE A 432 -0.21 -15.56 -27.24
N LEU A 433 -0.45 -14.74 -26.21
CA LEU A 433 -0.47 -15.18 -24.82
C LEU A 433 -1.68 -14.58 -24.09
N ALA A 434 -2.09 -15.23 -23.00
CA ALA A 434 -3.07 -14.71 -22.05
C ALA A 434 -2.34 -14.18 -20.79
N PHE A 435 -2.90 -13.14 -20.16
CA PHE A 435 -2.31 -12.49 -18.98
C PHE A 435 -3.34 -12.07 -17.95
#